data_AF-A0A4Q5T201-F1
#
_entry.id   AF-A0A4Q5T201-F1
#
_cell.length_a   1.000
_cell.length_b   1.000
_cell.length_c   1.000
_cell.angle_alpha   90.00
_cell.angle_beta   90.00
_cell.angle_gamma   90.00
#
_symmetry.space_group_name_H-M   'P 1'
#
loop_
_entity.id
_entity.type
_entity.pdbx_description
1 polymer ?
#
loop_
_entity_poly.entity_id
_entity_poly.type
_entity_poly.pdbx_seq_one_letter_code
_entity_poly.pdbx_strand_id
1 'polypeptide(L)'
;MRTFYGDLTINEGYYRFCFQPVYCSNGIRFFVKVVHPPKRFRVFEMEQRSEQWRVVNAPKADDFILAHEARLSVLLEELYKKNSAVL
;
A
#
# COMPACT_ATOMS: atom_id res chain seq x y z
N MET A 1 5.23 -7.97 14.15
CA MET A 1 5.16 -6.93 13.09
C MET A 1 4.15 -7.41 12.05
N ARG A 2 2.98 -6.77 11.94
CA ARG A 2 1.86 -7.33 11.16
C ARG A 2 1.93 -6.81 9.72
N THR A 3 2.06 -7.72 8.76
CA THR A 3 1.84 -7.42 7.34
C THR A 3 0.34 -7.34 7.08
N PHE A 4 -0.08 -6.37 6.28
CA PHE A 4 -1.48 -6.20 5.87
C PHE A 4 -1.66 -6.65 4.43
N TYR A 5 -2.80 -7.26 4.14
CA TYR A 5 -3.15 -7.66 2.78
C TYR A 5 -4.47 -6.98 2.39
N GLY A 6 -4.52 -6.47 1.17
CA GLY A 6 -5.69 -5.80 0.62
C GLY A 6 -5.95 -6.25 -0.81
N ASP A 7 -7.20 -6.52 -1.12
CA ASP A 7 -7.63 -7.02 -2.41
C ASP A 7 -8.49 -5.94 -3.10
N LEU A 8 -8.26 -5.70 -4.39
CA LEU A 8 -9.03 -4.75 -5.20
C LEU A 8 -9.21 -5.25 -6.63
N THR A 9 -10.35 -4.93 -7.22
CA THR A 9 -10.59 -5.13 -8.66
C THR A 9 -10.48 -3.78 -9.36
N ILE A 10 -9.57 -3.67 -10.34
CA ILE A 10 -9.27 -2.44 -11.08
C ILE A 10 -9.32 -2.78 -12.56
N ASN A 11 -10.19 -2.10 -13.32
CA ASN A 11 -10.38 -2.35 -14.76
C ASN A 11 -10.54 -3.85 -15.06
N GLU A 12 -11.43 -4.52 -14.33
CA GLU A 12 -11.69 -5.98 -14.39
C GLU A 12 -10.52 -6.89 -13.97
N GLY A 13 -9.35 -6.34 -13.67
CA GLY A 13 -8.21 -7.07 -13.13
C GLY A 13 -8.29 -7.21 -11.61
N TYR A 14 -8.11 -8.43 -11.11
CA TYR A 14 -7.96 -8.68 -9.67
C TYR A 14 -6.53 -8.42 -9.22
N TYR A 15 -6.38 -7.63 -8.16
CA TYR A 15 -5.10 -7.29 -7.56
C TYR A 15 -5.08 -7.60 -6.07
N ARG A 16 -4.00 -8.23 -5.61
CA ARG A 16 -3.69 -8.37 -4.19
C ARG A 16 -2.44 -7.57 -3.85
N PHE A 17 -2.58 -6.68 -2.87
CA PHE A 17 -1.54 -5.85 -2.32
C PHE A 17 -1.11 -6.37 -0.95
N CYS A 18 0.18 -6.28 -0.67
CA CYS A 18 0.81 -6.64 0.58
C CYS A 18 1.54 -5.41 1.12
N PHE A 19 1.15 -4.93 2.30
CA PHE A 19 1.69 -3.74 2.95
C PHE A 19 2.57 -4.16 4.13
N GLN A 20 3.85 -3.85 4.03
CA GLN A 20 4.84 -4.20 5.05
C GLN A 20 5.27 -2.91 5.77
N PRO A 21 4.88 -2.71 7.05
CA PRO A 21 5.28 -1.54 7.81
C PRO A 21 6.78 -1.55 8.05
N VAL A 22 7.41 -0.39 8.14
CA VAL A 22 8.77 -0.15 8.60
C VAL A 22 8.74 1.09 9.49
N TYR A 23 9.15 0.92 10.74
CA TYR A 23 9.18 1.99 11.73
C TYR A 23 10.50 2.74 11.60
N CYS A 24 10.41 4.03 11.30
CA CYS A 24 11.55 4.93 11.16
C CYS A 24 11.52 5.96 12.30
N SER A 25 12.63 6.68 12.49
CA SER A 25 12.72 7.73 13.53
C SER A 25 11.63 8.81 13.41
N ASN A 26 11.12 9.05 12.19
CA ASN A 26 10.20 10.14 11.88
C ASN A 26 8.78 9.65 11.55
N GLY A 27 8.43 8.39 11.86
CA GLY A 27 7.10 7.83 11.62
C GLY A 27 7.12 6.43 11.02
N ILE A 28 6.04 6.06 10.35
CA ILE A 28 5.87 4.74 9.75
C ILE A 28 5.87 4.87 8.24
N ARG A 29 6.65 4.01 7.58
CA ARG A 29 6.65 3.81 6.14
C ARG A 29 6.10 2.43 5.80
N PHE A 30 5.53 2.29 4.62
CA PHE A 30 5.02 1.03 4.12
C PHE A 30 5.66 0.69 2.79
N PHE A 31 6.26 -0.49 2.72
CA PHE A 31 6.61 -1.11 1.45
C PHE A 31 5.41 -1.92 0.96
N VAL A 32 4.83 -1.51 -0.16
CA VAL A 32 3.68 -2.17 -0.78
C VAL A 32 4.14 -3.05 -1.91
N LYS A 33 3.68 -4.29 -1.94
CA LYS A 33 3.94 -5.26 -3.01
C LYS A 33 2.65 -5.69 -3.67
N VAL A 34 2.59 -5.66 -4.99
CA VAL A 34 1.55 -6.37 -5.75
C VAL A 34 1.97 -7.84 -5.81
N VAL A 35 1.22 -8.70 -5.11
CA VAL A 35 1.49 -10.15 -5.08
C VAL A 35 0.60 -10.94 -6.03
N HIS A 36 -0.50 -10.32 -6.49
CA HIS A 36 -1.31 -10.85 -7.58
C HIS A 36 -1.80 -9.71 -8.50
N PRO A 37 -1.75 -9.87 -9.84
CA PRO A 37 -1.05 -10.94 -10.54
C PRO A 37 0.47 -10.87 -10.25
N PRO A 38 1.16 -12.02 -10.13
CA PRO A 38 2.58 -12.04 -9.79
C PRO A 38 3.39 -11.40 -10.92
N LYS A 39 3.78 -10.13 -10.73
CA LYS A 39 4.74 -9.41 -11.57
C LYS A 39 6.03 -9.24 -10.76
N ARG A 40 7.19 -9.04 -11.41
CA ARG A 40 8.46 -8.73 -10.73
C ARG A 40 8.19 -7.73 -9.60
N PHE A 41 8.57 -8.09 -8.37
CA PHE A 41 8.28 -7.37 -7.12
C PHE A 41 8.21 -5.86 -7.32
N ARG A 42 7.00 -5.34 -7.53
CA ARG A 42 6.77 -3.89 -7.64
C ARG A 42 6.64 -3.38 -6.23
N VAL A 43 7.59 -2.57 -5.79
CA VAL A 43 7.65 -2.03 -4.43
C VAL A 43 7.26 -0.56 -4.47
N PHE A 44 6.15 -0.21 -3.84
CA PHE A 44 5.77 1.17 -3.58
C PHE A 44 6.27 1.55 -2.19
N GLU A 45 6.72 2.78 -2.02
CA GLU A 45 6.93 3.36 -0.70
C GLU A 45 5.78 4.29 -0.40
N MET A 46 5.12 4.04 0.73
CA MET A 46 4.09 4.91 1.27
C MET A 46 4.54 5.47 2.62
N GLU A 47 4.25 6.74 2.84
CA GLU A 47 4.60 7.46 4.07
C GLU A 47 3.34 8.11 4.65
N GLN A 48 3.23 8.11 5.98
CA GLN A 48 2.20 8.90 6.64
C GLN A 48 2.64 10.36 6.63
N ARG A 49 1.88 11.23 5.96
CA ARG A 49 2.08 12.67 6.01
C ARG A 49 0.87 13.31 6.68
N SER A 50 1.10 13.86 7.87
CA SER A 50 0.04 14.31 8.77
C SER A 50 -0.90 13.13 9.08
N GLU A 51 -2.15 13.17 8.61
CA GLU A 51 -3.16 12.14 8.86
C GLU A 51 -3.46 11.25 7.65
N GLN A 52 -2.70 11.38 6.56
CA GLN A 52 -2.96 10.67 5.30
C GLN A 52 -1.76 9.85 4.85
N TRP A 53 -2.03 8.65 4.36
CA TRP A 53 -1.03 7.84 3.66
C TRP A 53 -0.83 8.35 2.24
N ARG A 54 0.42 8.52 1.82
CA ARG A 54 0.75 8.97 0.46
C ARG A 54 1.82 8.10 -0.16
N VAL A 55 1.67 7.80 -1.45
CA VAL A 55 2.72 7.17 -2.25
C VAL A 55 3.81 8.21 -2.47
N VAL A 56 5.03 7.91 -2.04
CA VAL A 56 6.19 8.80 -2.15
C VAL A 56 7.25 8.25 -3.10
N ASN A 57 7.21 6.94 -3.38
CA ASN A 57 8.07 6.30 -4.36
C ASN A 57 7.33 5.17 -5.08
N ALA A 58 7.43 5.15 -6.41
CA ALA A 58 6.99 4.03 -7.24
C ALA A 58 7.99 3.83 -8.39
N PRO A 59 8.36 2.59 -8.73
CA PRO A 59 9.50 2.31 -9.59
C PRO A 59 9.24 2.60 -11.08
N LYS A 60 7.98 2.77 -11.50
CA LYS A 60 7.57 3.07 -12.88
C LYS A 60 6.36 4.01 -12.91
N ALA A 61 6.17 4.71 -14.04
CA ALA A 61 5.00 5.58 -14.25
C ALA A 61 3.67 4.80 -14.19
N ASP A 62 3.60 3.61 -14.82
CA ASP A 62 2.43 2.74 -14.75
C ASP A 62 2.08 2.32 -13.33
N ASP A 63 3.08 2.27 -12.44
CA ASP A 63 2.86 1.95 -11.03
C ASP A 63 2.19 3.13 -10.32
N PHE A 64 2.56 4.38 -10.62
CA PHE A 64 1.83 5.54 -10.11
C PHE A 64 0.37 5.56 -10.56
N ILE A 65 0.10 5.23 -11.83
CA ILE A 65 -1.27 5.11 -12.36
C ILE A 65 -2.03 4.02 -11.60
N LEU A 66 -1.45 2.82 -11.47
CA LEU A 66 -2.05 1.74 -10.70
C LEU A 66 -2.32 2.15 -9.26
N ALA A 67 -1.37 2.81 -8.59
CA ALA A 67 -1.55 3.24 -7.21
C ALA A 67 -2.67 4.29 -7.05
N HIS A 68 -2.81 5.17 -8.05
CA HIS A 68 -3.88 6.16 -8.12
C HIS A 68 -5.24 5.51 -8.37
N GLU A 69 -5.36 4.67 -9.39
CA GLU A 69 -6.60 3.94 -9.72
C GLU A 69 -7.04 3.00 -8.60
N ALA A 70 -6.08 2.30 -7.99
CA ALA A 70 -6.29 1.45 -6.82
C ALA A 70 -6.61 2.24 -5.55
N ARG A 71 -6.43 3.57 -5.54
CA ARG A 71 -6.54 4.42 -4.35
C ARG A 71 -5.81 3.83 -3.14
N LEU A 72 -4.56 3.38 -3.32
CA LEU A 72 -3.82 2.58 -2.31
C LEU A 72 -3.73 3.25 -0.93
N SER A 73 -3.68 4.58 -0.90
CA SER A 73 -3.74 5.38 0.33
C SER A 73 -4.96 5.06 1.18
N VAL A 74 -6.13 4.99 0.55
CA VAL A 74 -7.41 4.75 1.22
C VAL A 74 -7.46 3.31 1.71
N LEU A 75 -7.08 2.36 0.86
CA LEU A 75 -7.04 0.94 1.23
C LEU A 75 -6.13 0.70 2.43
N LEU A 76 -4.93 1.29 2.43
CA LEU A 76 -4.00 1.17 3.56
C LEU A 76 -4.59 1.80 4.83
N GLU A 77 -5.23 2.95 4.73
CA GLU A 77 -5.83 3.62 5.88
C GLU A 77 -6.93 2.77 6.53
N GLU A 78 -7.81 2.19 5.71
CA GLU A 78 -8.89 1.29 6.17
C GLU A 78 -8.32 0.03 6.83
N LEU A 79 -7.35 -0.62 6.17
CA LEU A 79 -6.70 -1.81 6.70
C LEU A 79 -5.96 -1.50 7.99
N TYR A 80 -5.24 -0.37 8.05
CA TYR A 80 -4.50 0.03 9.23
C TYR A 80 -5.46 0.31 10.38
N LYS A 81 -6.51 1.12 10.20
CA LYS A 81 -7.53 1.41 11.21
C LYS A 81 -8.21 0.14 11.74
N LYS A 82 -8.65 -0.74 10.84
CA LYS A 82 -9.28 -2.03 11.21
C LYS A 82 -8.38 -2.91 12.07
N ASN A 83 -7.07 -2.89 11.81
CA ASN A 83 -6.12 -3.75 12.51
C ASN A 83 -5.44 -3.07 13.71
N SER A 84 -5.53 -1.74 13.83
CA SER A 84 -5.01 -0.97 14.98
C SER A 84 -6.06 -0.71 16.05
N ALA A 85 -7.36 -0.80 15.73
CA ALA A 85 -8.46 -0.79 16.72
C ALA A 85 -8.54 -2.07 17.57
N VAL A 86 -7.63 -3.03 17.37
CA VAL A 86 -7.55 -4.31 18.12
C VAL A 86 -6.38 -4.28 19.12
N LEU A 87 -5.91 -3.08 19.49
CA LEU A 87 -4.91 -2.84 20.53
C LEU A 87 -5.52 -2.02 21.67
#